data_AF-A0A6C1RJW2-F1
#
_entry.id   AF-A0A6C1RJW2-F1
#
_cell.length_a   1.000
_cell.length_b   1.000
_cell.length_c   1.000
_cell.angle_alpha   90.00
_cell.angle_beta   90.00
_cell.angle_gamma   90.00
#
_symmetry.space_group_name_H-M   'P 1'
#
loop_
_entity.id
_entity.type
_entity.pdbx_description
1 polymer ?
#
loop_
_entity_poly.entity_id
_entity_poly.type
_entity_poly.pdbx_seq_one_letter_code
_entity_poly.pdbx_strand_id
1 'polypeptide(L)'
;MPAAIRIAEAGAARVTVIELTDIVRHDSPILYRRSYNATAVVQHVAAAGTQSVALRFTIEQTATGKPEVAVDIQGPLDYPVLPAKRALGEHILQMDVQGMLP
;
A
#
# COMPACT_ATOMS: atom_id res chain seq x y z
N MET A 1 -16.27 -2.40 36.91
CA MET A 1 -14.98 -2.91 36.42
C MET A 1 -15.10 -3.11 34.91
N PRO A 2 -14.39 -2.36 34.06
CA PRO A 2 -14.51 -2.55 32.62
C PRO A 2 -13.58 -3.67 32.15
N ALA A 3 -14.14 -4.62 31.41
CA ALA A 3 -13.45 -5.74 30.80
C ALA A 3 -12.44 -5.23 29.77
N ALA A 4 -11.19 -5.69 29.89
CA ALA A 4 -10.17 -5.48 28.89
C ALA A 4 -10.60 -6.18 27.59
N ILE A 5 -10.95 -5.37 26.58
CA ILE A 5 -11.09 -5.81 25.20
C ILE A 5 -9.70 -6.28 24.76
N ARG A 6 -9.48 -7.60 24.80
CA ARG A 6 -8.35 -8.23 24.13
C ARG A 6 -8.66 -8.21 22.64
N ILE A 7 -8.10 -7.22 21.94
CA ILE A 7 -8.02 -7.26 20.49
C ILE A 7 -7.06 -8.43 20.19
N ALA A 8 -7.61 -9.58 19.83
CA ALA A 8 -6.83 -10.69 19.34
C ALA A 8 -6.12 -10.20 18.08
N GLU A 9 -4.79 -10.09 18.13
CA GLU A 9 -3.98 -10.02 16.92
C GLU A 9 -4.19 -11.33 16.18
N ALA A 10 -5.11 -11.33 15.22
CA ALA A 10 -5.26 -12.40 14.26
C ALA A 10 -3.88 -12.66 13.66
N GLY A 11 -3.41 -13.92 13.78
CA GLY A 11 -2.06 -14.34 13.39
C GLY A 11 -1.64 -13.68 12.08
N ALA A 12 -0.50 -12.99 12.11
CA ALA A 12 -0.04 -12.08 11.07
C ALA A 12 -0.18 -12.70 9.67
N ALA A 13 -1.26 -12.37 8.97
CA ALA A 13 -1.45 -12.77 7.60
C ALA A 13 -0.39 -12.04 6.77
N ARG A 14 0.55 -12.84 6.26
CA ARG A 14 1.66 -12.35 5.45
C ARG A 14 1.15 -12.07 4.05
N VAL A 15 1.38 -10.84 3.58
CA VAL A 15 1.14 -10.42 2.21
C VAL A 15 2.49 -9.98 1.64
N THR A 16 2.80 -10.47 0.45
CA THR A 16 4.02 -10.11 -0.28
C THR A 16 3.64 -9.37 -1.54
N VAL A 17 4.24 -8.19 -1.74
CA VAL A 17 4.13 -7.45 -3.00
C VAL A 17 5.20 -7.99 -3.94
N ILE A 18 4.76 -8.55 -5.06
CA ILE A 18 5.64 -9.15 -6.06
C ILE A 18 6.12 -8.08 -7.03
N GLU A 19 5.20 -7.23 -7.47
CA GLU A 19 5.48 -6.24 -8.52
C GLU A 19 4.53 -5.04 -8.43
N LEU A 20 5.02 -3.88 -8.89
CA LEU A 20 4.22 -2.68 -9.13
C LEU A 20 4.51 -2.19 -10.56
N THR A 21 3.51 -2.23 -11.43
CA THR A 21 3.61 -1.89 -12.86
C THR A 21 2.64 -0.77 -13.24
N ASP A 22 2.75 -0.29 -14.49
CA ASP A 22 1.85 0.70 -15.06
C ASP A 22 1.73 1.98 -14.22
N ILE A 23 2.85 2.37 -13.60
CA ILE A 23 2.90 3.51 -12.68
C ILE A 23 2.78 4.79 -13.49
N VAL A 24 1.67 5.50 -13.30
CA VAL A 24 1.39 6.78 -13.95
C VAL A 24 1.22 7.84 -12.88
N ARG A 25 2.07 8.86 -12.92
CA ARG A 25 1.96 10.04 -12.07
C ARG A 25 0.85 10.97 -12.57
N HIS A 26 0.09 11.51 -11.63
CA HIS A 26 -0.89 12.58 -11.88
C HIS A 26 -0.36 13.88 -11.33
N ASP A 27 -0.33 14.90 -12.19
CA ASP A 27 0.00 16.25 -11.77
C ASP A 27 -1.13 16.83 -10.91
N SER A 28 -0.71 17.53 -9.87
CA SER A 28 -1.58 18.19 -8.92
C SER A 28 -0.96 19.52 -8.52
N PRO A 29 -1.76 20.58 -8.27
CA PRO A 29 -1.24 21.84 -7.75
C PRO A 29 -0.69 21.73 -6.32
N ILE A 30 -0.90 20.61 -5.63
CA ILE A 30 -0.44 20.38 -4.26
C ILE A 30 1.03 19.92 -4.27
N LEU A 31 1.96 20.85 -4.11
CA LEU A 31 3.40 20.62 -4.29
C LEU A 31 4.00 19.54 -3.37
N TYR A 32 3.46 19.38 -2.17
CA TYR A 32 3.98 18.43 -1.18
C TYR A 32 3.34 17.03 -1.31
N ARG A 33 2.45 16.82 -2.30
CA ARG A 33 1.72 15.57 -2.49
C ARG A 33 1.79 15.12 -3.94
N ARG A 34 2.35 13.93 -4.15
CA ARG A 34 2.40 13.26 -5.46
C ARG A 34 1.33 12.16 -5.48
N SER A 35 0.60 12.04 -6.59
CA SER A 35 -0.45 11.05 -6.75
C SER A 35 -0.17 10.16 -7.95
N TYR A 36 -0.50 8.88 -7.84
CA TYR A 36 -0.17 7.87 -8.84
C TYR A 36 -1.32 6.87 -9.00
N ASN A 37 -1.46 6.36 -10.22
CA ASN A 37 -2.14 5.09 -10.47
C ASN A 37 -1.11 4.01 -10.76
N ALA A 38 -1.39 2.77 -10.40
CA ALA A 38 -0.55 1.62 -10.71
C ALA A 38 -1.37 0.32 -10.66
N THR A 39 -0.74 -0.74 -11.14
CA THR A 39 -1.19 -2.12 -10.96
C THR A 39 -0.21 -2.81 -10.02
N ALA A 40 -0.68 -3.43 -8.94
CA ALA A 40 0.17 -4.27 -8.09
C ALA A 40 -0.15 -5.75 -8.28
N VAL A 41 0.89 -6.58 -8.23
CA VAL A 41 0.77 -8.03 -8.11
C VAL A 41 1.11 -8.39 -6.67
N VAL A 42 0.14 -8.97 -5.96
CA VAL A 42 0.28 -9.35 -4.55
C VAL A 42 0.03 -10.84 -4.35
N GLN A 43 0.68 -11.41 -3.35
CA GLN A 43 0.48 -12.79 -2.93
C GLN A 43 0.08 -12.83 -1.46
N HIS A 44 -1.06 -13.45 -1.18
CA HIS A 44 -1.53 -13.72 0.17
C HIS A 44 -1.06 -15.12 0.57
N VAL A 45 -0.36 -15.28 1.69
CA VAL A 45 0.11 -16.62 2.12
C VAL A 45 -1.04 -17.59 2.38
N ALA A 46 -2.22 -17.07 2.74
CA ALA A 46 -3.42 -17.88 2.97
C ALA A 46 -4.18 -18.25 1.68
N ALA A 47 -3.89 -17.60 0.55
CA ALA A 47 -4.53 -17.88 -0.73
C ALA A 47 -3.52 -18.53 -1.69
N ALA A 48 -3.92 -19.60 -2.36
CA ALA A 48 -3.08 -20.21 -3.38
C ALA A 48 -3.13 -19.34 -4.65
N GLY A 49 -2.17 -18.43 -4.81
CA GLY A 49 -1.99 -17.67 -6.04
C GLY A 49 -1.51 -16.24 -5.86
N THR A 50 -1.36 -15.56 -7.00
CA THR A 50 -1.10 -14.13 -7.07
C THR A 50 -2.36 -13.43 -7.55
N GLN A 51 -2.60 -12.23 -7.05
CA GLN A 51 -3.71 -11.37 -7.46
C GLN A 51 -3.14 -10.07 -8.02
N SER A 52 -3.60 -9.72 -9.23
CA SER A 52 -3.34 -8.40 -9.80
C SER A 52 -4.46 -7.45 -9.37
N VAL A 53 -4.08 -6.27 -8.87
CA VAL A 53 -5.02 -5.29 -8.35
C VAL A 53 -4.64 -3.87 -8.79
N ALA A 54 -5.61 -3.16 -9.35
CA ALA A 54 -5.45 -1.74 -9.65
C ALA A 54 -5.49 -0.94 -8.34
N LEU A 55 -4.61 0.05 -8.22
CA LEU A 55 -4.56 0.92 -7.04
C LEU A 55 -4.24 2.35 -7.42
N ARG A 56 -4.65 3.26 -6.53
CA ARG A 56 -4.16 4.63 -6.47
C ARG A 56 -3.34 4.79 -5.21
N PHE A 57 -2.26 5.53 -5.29
CA PHE A 57 -1.52 5.89 -4.10
C PHE A 57 -1.06 7.34 -4.13
N THR A 58 -0.87 7.91 -2.94
CA THR A 58 -0.27 9.23 -2.81
C THR A 58 0.89 9.19 -1.85
N ILE A 59 1.96 9.92 -2.19
CA ILE A 59 3.10 10.16 -1.31
C ILE A 59 3.04 11.62 -0.88
N GLU A 60 2.84 11.84 0.41
CA GLU A 60 2.73 13.16 1.02
C GLU A 60 3.94 13.45 1.91
N GLN A 61 4.60 14.59 1.69
CA GLN A 61 5.65 15.07 2.58
C GLN A 61 5.01 15.69 3.83
N THR A 62 5.17 15.04 4.98
CA THR A 62 4.65 15.57 6.24
C THR A 62 5.55 16.69 6.78
N ALA A 63 5.01 17.53 7.66
CA ALA A 63 5.79 18.57 8.36
C ALA A 63 6.97 18.02 9.18
N THR A 64 6.94 16.73 9.52
CA THR A 64 8.04 16.04 10.23
C THR A 64 9.17 15.58 9.31
N GLY A 65 9.04 15.81 7.99
CA GLY A 65 9.98 15.37 6.97
C GLY A 65 9.89 13.88 6.63
N LYS A 66 8.99 13.13 7.27
CA LYS A 66 8.72 11.73 6.92
C LYS A 66 7.65 11.66 5.84
N PRO A 67 7.91 11.06 4.67
CA PRO A 67 6.87 10.85 3.68
C PRO A 67 5.85 9.82 4.19
N GLU A 68 4.58 10.09 3.94
CA GLU A 68 3.47 9.19 4.24
C GLU A 68 2.87 8.66 2.93
N VAL A 69 2.62 7.35 2.88
CA VAL A 69 2.02 6.69 1.72
C VAL A 69 0.59 6.28 2.05
N ALA A 70 -0.37 6.81 1.31
CA ALA A 70 -1.76 6.37 1.36
C ALA A 70 -2.07 5.50 0.14
N VAL A 71 -2.64 4.31 0.36
CA VAL A 71 -2.99 3.34 -0.69
C VAL A 71 -4.51 3.12 -0.74
N ASP A 72 -5.07 3.36 -1.92
CA ASP A 72 -6.48 3.20 -2.25
C ASP A 72 -6.66 2.11 -3.34
N ILE A 73 -7.15 0.95 -2.92
CA ILE A 73 -7.32 -0.22 -3.80
C ILE A 73 -8.58 -0.03 -4.65
N GLN A 74 -8.41 -0.06 -5.97
CA GLN A 74 -9.49 0.11 -6.95
C GLN A 74 -10.05 -1.25 -7.37
N GLY A 75 -10.67 -1.98 -6.44
CA GLY A 75 -11.31 -3.25 -6.76
C GLY A 75 -11.33 -4.24 -5.59
N PRO A 76 -11.78 -5.48 -5.86
CA PRO A 76 -11.69 -6.55 -4.87
C PRO A 76 -10.23 -6.90 -4.62
N LEU A 77 -9.90 -7.07 -3.34
CA LEU A 77 -8.63 -7.64 -2.89
C LEU A 77 -8.96 -8.75 -1.89
N ASP A 78 -8.27 -9.88 -2.02
CA ASP A 78 -8.41 -10.98 -1.08
C ASP A 78 -8.04 -10.55 0.35
N TYR A 79 -8.71 -11.16 1.33
CA TYR A 79 -8.44 -10.85 2.71
C TYR A 79 -7.09 -11.45 3.15
N PRO A 80 -6.36 -10.77 4.05
CA PRO A 80 -6.75 -9.52 4.71
C PRO A 80 -6.21 -8.27 4.01
N VAL A 81 -7.08 -7.26 3.90
CA VAL A 81 -6.82 -6.01 3.17
C VAL A 81 -5.82 -5.09 3.89
N LEU A 82 -5.90 -4.98 5.22
CA LEU A 82 -5.04 -4.04 5.97
C LEU A 82 -3.55 -4.41 5.90
N PRO A 83 -3.14 -5.68 6.09
CA PRO A 83 -1.76 -6.11 5.88
C PRO A 83 -1.28 -5.88 4.45
N ALA A 84 -2.13 -6.10 3.45
CA ALA A 84 -1.79 -5.83 2.05
C ALA A 84 -1.52 -4.33 1.79
N LYS A 85 -2.38 -3.44 2.30
CA LYS A 85 -2.16 -1.99 2.20
C LYS A 85 -0.87 -1.54 2.87
N ARG A 86 -0.51 -2.13 4.02
CA ARG A 86 0.76 -1.85 4.70
C ARG A 86 1.95 -2.31 3.86
N ALA A 87 1.93 -3.55 3.38
CA ALA A 87 2.99 -4.09 2.53
C ALA A 87 3.18 -3.27 1.23
N LEU A 88 2.07 -2.85 0.61
CA LEU A 88 2.09 -1.95 -0.55
C LEU A 88 2.71 -0.59 -0.21
N GLY A 89 2.30 0.02 0.91
CA GLY A 89 2.85 1.30 1.35
C GLY A 89 4.36 1.25 1.61
N GLU A 90 4.83 0.18 2.28
CA GLU A 90 6.26 -0.06 2.52
C GLU A 90 7.04 -0.25 1.20
N HIS A 91 6.50 -1.06 0.28
CA HIS A 91 7.12 -1.30 -1.02
C HIS A 91 7.21 -0.01 -1.86
N ILE A 92 6.11 0.75 -1.94
CA ILE A 92 6.08 2.05 -2.65
C ILE A 92 7.09 3.04 -2.05
N LEU A 93 7.19 3.10 -0.72
CA LEU A 93 8.14 3.98 -0.06
C LEU A 93 9.59 3.59 -0.38
N GLN A 94 9.90 2.29 -0.45
CA GLN A 94 11.22 1.82 -0.89
C GLN A 94 11.51 2.24 -2.34
N MET A 95 10.53 2.09 -3.25
CA MET A 95 10.67 2.55 -4.63
C MET A 95 10.90 4.05 -4.74
N ASP A 96 10.22 4.86 -3.92
CA ASP A 96 10.40 6.32 -3.88
C ASP A 96 11.81 6.70 -3.42
N VAL A 97 12.30 6.09 -2.35
CA VAL A 97 13.66 6.31 -1.84
C VAL A 97 14.72 5.90 -2.87
N GLN A 98 14.46 4.87 -3.66
CA GLN A 98 15.35 4.39 -4.72
C GLN A 98 15.22 5.19 -6.04
N GLY A 99 14.31 6.16 -6.12
CA GLY A 99 14.08 6.95 -7.33
C GLY A 99 13.50 6.14 -8.50
N MET A 100 12.78 5.05 -8.21
CA MET A 100 12.19 4.17 -9.22
C MET A 100 10.76 4.56 -9.63
N LEU A 101 10.20 5.59 -8.99
CA LEU A 101 8.91 6.16 -9.38
C LEU A 101 9.11 7.27 -10.43
N PRO A 102 8.25 7.36 -11.45
CA PRO A 102 8.30 8.42 -12.46
C PRO A 102 7.90 9.82 -11.92
#